data_AF-A0A7S1L210-F1
#
_entry.id   AF-A0A7S1L210-F1
#
_cell.length_a   1.000
_cell.length_b   1.000
_cell.length_c   1.000
_cell.angle_alpha   90.00
_cell.angle_beta   90.00
_cell.angle_gamma   90.00
#
_symmetry.space_group_name_H-M   'P 1'
#
loop_
_entity.id
_entity.type
_entity.pdbx_description
1 polymer ?
#
loop_
_entity_poly.entity_id
_entity_poly.type
_entity_poly.pdbx_seq_one_letter_code
_entity_poly.pdbx_strand_id
1 'polypeptide(L)'
;QSEPEPEARRPWSSESCVGCSGCRRAWWGRPRQSEQRPSLTQTVVLTLGSLPVRVPTQTFLCRICLENVPLANRLIMAQCGRPSHASCVDCLRTYLRLRVEEARVDELRCPCSGSDGCTAEATEEELKGWLSEQAFEKFGRFSCMRADPKLRACPACSKLCSPEVRGDGHVVA
;
A
#
# COMPACT_ATOMS: atom_id res chain seq x y z
N GLN A 1 -28.28 12.97 33.21
CA GLN A 1 -28.51 12.33 34.53
C GLN A 1 -28.68 10.84 34.29
N SER A 2 -28.11 10.02 35.20
CA SER A 2 -28.18 8.55 35.31
C SER A 2 -27.59 7.73 34.15
N GLU A 3 -26.29 7.35 34.19
CA GLU A 3 -25.68 6.15 34.85
C GLU A 3 -25.68 4.90 33.92
N PRO A 4 -24.80 3.90 34.05
CA PRO A 4 -23.37 3.90 34.42
C PRO A 4 -22.49 2.95 33.54
N GLU A 5 -21.15 3.15 33.54
CA GLU A 5 -20.16 2.06 33.37
C GLU A 5 -20.13 1.24 34.68
N PRO A 6 -19.91 -0.10 34.69
CA PRO A 6 -18.54 -0.63 34.58
C PRO A 6 -18.42 -2.11 34.11
N GLU A 7 -17.22 -2.55 33.70
CA GLU A 7 -16.60 -3.70 34.39
C GLU A 7 -15.12 -3.86 34.07
N ALA A 8 -14.38 -4.16 35.14
CA ALA A 8 -12.95 -4.18 35.21
C ALA A 8 -12.37 -5.59 34.96
N ARG A 9 -11.13 -5.59 34.47
CA ARG A 9 -9.98 -6.45 34.85
C ARG A 9 -10.29 -7.89 35.28
N ARG A 10 -9.55 -8.87 34.71
CA ARG A 10 -8.64 -9.69 35.53
C ARG A 10 -7.38 -10.15 34.78
N PRO A 11 -6.28 -10.42 35.53
CA PRO A 11 -4.92 -10.55 35.02
C PRO A 11 -4.46 -12.00 34.95
N TRP A 12 -3.35 -12.17 34.25
CA TRP A 12 -2.50 -13.37 34.22
C TRP A 12 -2.04 -13.75 35.63
N SER A 13 -2.25 -15.00 36.04
CA SER A 13 -1.63 -15.60 37.22
C SER A 13 -0.91 -16.90 36.85
N SER A 14 0.41 -16.85 36.97
CA SER A 14 1.31 -17.98 37.18
C SER A 14 1.20 -18.47 38.61
N GLU A 15 1.05 -19.77 38.85
CA GLU A 15 1.49 -20.54 40.04
C GLU A 15 0.99 -21.99 39.86
N SER A 16 1.89 -22.97 39.75
CA SER A 16 2.36 -23.82 40.86
C SER A 16 1.54 -25.10 40.99
N CYS A 17 2.04 -26.21 40.44
CA CYS A 17 1.62 -27.55 40.84
C CYS A 17 2.55 -28.05 41.95
N VAL A 18 2.02 -28.05 43.17
CA VAL A 18 2.55 -28.77 44.33
C VAL A 18 1.89 -30.15 44.38
N GLY A 19 2.68 -31.20 44.53
CA GLY A 19 2.24 -32.45 45.15
C GLY A 19 2.05 -33.64 44.21
N CYS A 20 3.00 -34.57 44.25
CA CYS A 20 2.64 -35.98 44.34
C CYS A 20 3.72 -36.75 45.10
N SER A 21 3.45 -36.93 46.38
CA SER A 21 4.18 -37.78 47.30
C SER A 21 3.85 -39.25 47.00
N GLY A 22 4.87 -40.07 46.79
CA GLY A 22 4.81 -41.50 47.08
C GLY A 22 4.49 -42.45 45.92
N CYS A 23 5.54 -43.05 45.37
CA CYS A 23 5.52 -44.48 45.02
C CYS A 23 6.94 -45.04 45.10
N ARG A 24 7.28 -45.64 46.24
CA ARG A 24 8.38 -46.61 46.34
C ARG A 24 7.88 -47.93 45.76
N ARG A 25 8.51 -48.45 44.71
CA ARG A 25 8.68 -49.90 44.51
C ARG A 25 10.03 -50.15 43.83
N ALA A 26 10.85 -50.92 44.52
CA ALA A 26 12.07 -51.52 43.98
C ALA A 26 11.69 -52.55 42.91
N TRP A 27 12.29 -52.45 41.72
CA TRP A 27 12.33 -53.52 40.73
C TRP A 27 13.76 -53.63 40.22
N TRP A 28 14.37 -54.76 40.55
CA TRP A 28 15.66 -55.22 40.07
C TRP A 28 15.54 -55.63 38.59
N GLY A 29 16.57 -55.35 37.80
CA GLY A 29 16.79 -55.94 36.47
C GLY A 29 16.67 -54.96 35.30
N ARG A 30 17.76 -54.25 34.98
CA ARG A 30 18.00 -53.74 33.61
C ARG A 30 19.13 -54.55 32.98
N PRO A 31 18.91 -55.20 31.81
CA PRO A 31 20.01 -55.60 30.96
C PRO A 31 20.72 -54.35 30.45
N ARG A 32 22.04 -54.40 30.41
CA ARG A 32 22.93 -53.44 29.75
C ARG A 32 22.60 -53.41 28.25
N GLN A 33 21.62 -52.59 27.86
CA GLN A 33 21.39 -52.27 26.46
C GLN A 33 22.45 -51.26 26.03
N SER A 34 23.14 -51.61 24.95
CA SER A 34 24.08 -50.76 24.23
C SER A 34 23.45 -49.42 23.92
N GLU A 35 24.11 -48.36 24.37
CA GLU A 35 23.79 -46.96 24.12
C GLU A 35 24.01 -46.65 22.63
N GLN A 36 23.03 -46.98 21.79
CA GLN A 36 22.97 -46.46 20.43
C GLN A 36 22.51 -45.02 20.53
N ARG A 37 23.48 -44.10 20.61
CA ARG A 37 23.29 -42.68 20.38
C ARG A 37 22.62 -42.52 19.00
N PRO A 38 21.38 -42.02 18.90
CA PRO A 38 20.85 -41.65 17.60
C PRO A 38 21.77 -40.57 17.02
N SER A 39 22.26 -40.83 15.80
CA SER A 39 23.06 -39.89 15.04
C SER A 39 22.36 -38.53 15.02
N LEU A 40 23.12 -37.44 15.25
CA LEU A 40 22.63 -36.06 15.19
C LEU A 40 21.88 -35.75 13.88
N THR A 41 22.12 -36.51 12.82
CA THR A 41 21.45 -36.36 11.52
C THR A 41 19.99 -36.81 11.51
N GLN A 42 19.55 -37.73 12.38
CA GLN A 42 18.15 -38.22 12.38
C GLN A 42 17.18 -37.25 13.06
N THR A 43 17.63 -36.52 14.09
CA THR A 43 16.76 -35.59 14.83
C THR A 43 16.40 -34.34 14.02
N VAL A 44 17.25 -33.96 13.06
CA VAL A 44 17.06 -32.75 12.24
C VAL A 44 15.95 -32.95 11.19
N VAL A 45 15.80 -34.16 10.64
CA VAL A 45 14.78 -34.46 9.62
C VAL A 45 13.36 -34.42 10.20
N LEU A 46 13.17 -34.90 11.43
CA LEU A 46 11.85 -34.94 12.08
C LEU A 46 11.41 -33.57 12.64
N THR A 47 12.34 -32.64 12.85
CA THR A 47 12.04 -31.32 13.44
C THR A 47 11.97 -30.20 12.39
N LEU A 48 12.65 -30.33 11.24
CA LEU A 48 12.60 -29.33 10.17
C LEU A 48 11.55 -29.61 9.09
N GLY A 49 11.01 -30.83 9.00
CA GLY A 49 10.02 -31.20 7.98
C GLY A 49 8.66 -30.52 8.12
N SER A 50 8.38 -29.88 9.25
CA SER A 50 7.10 -29.23 9.58
C SER A 50 7.20 -27.70 9.70
N LEU A 51 8.35 -27.11 9.36
CA LEU A 51 8.41 -25.65 9.24
C LEU A 51 7.61 -25.23 8.00
N PRO A 52 6.60 -24.35 8.13
CA PRO A 52 5.86 -23.87 6.99
C PRO A 52 6.83 -23.11 6.08
N VAL A 53 7.24 -23.75 4.99
CA VAL A 53 8.00 -23.12 3.91
C VAL A 53 7.09 -22.07 3.30
N ARG A 54 7.30 -20.80 3.68
CA ARG A 54 6.62 -19.67 3.05
C ARG A 54 7.15 -19.57 1.63
N VAL A 55 6.30 -19.82 0.65
CA VAL A 55 6.63 -19.58 -0.76
C VAL A 55 7.01 -18.11 -0.90
N PRO A 56 8.20 -17.78 -1.43
CA PRO A 56 8.60 -16.39 -1.61
C PRO A 56 7.58 -15.66 -2.49
N THR A 57 6.96 -14.61 -1.96
CA THR A 57 6.10 -13.73 -2.74
C THR A 57 6.96 -13.01 -3.78
N GLN A 58 6.55 -13.06 -5.04
CA GLN A 58 7.24 -12.31 -6.09
C GLN A 58 7.10 -10.80 -5.85
N THR A 59 8.22 -10.10 -5.96
CA THR A 59 8.32 -8.65 -5.74
C THR A 59 8.89 -7.94 -6.97
N PHE A 60 8.75 -6.62 -7.01
CA PHE A 60 9.40 -5.74 -7.98
C PHE A 60 9.91 -4.48 -7.28
N LEU A 61 10.89 -3.81 -7.89
CA LEU A 61 11.41 -2.53 -7.39
C LEU A 61 10.54 -1.37 -7.91
N CYS A 62 9.88 -0.64 -7.00
CA CYS A 62 9.10 0.54 -7.35
C CYS A 62 10.01 1.68 -7.83
N ARG A 63 9.66 2.34 -8.93
CA ARG A 63 10.47 3.45 -9.49
C ARG A 63 10.35 4.79 -8.77
N ILE A 64 9.40 4.91 -7.84
CA ILE A 64 9.21 6.14 -7.05
C ILE A 64 9.85 6.00 -5.67
N CYS A 65 9.44 5.02 -4.87
CA CYS A 65 9.98 4.83 -3.51
C CYS A 65 11.26 4.00 -3.44
N LEU A 66 11.64 3.31 -4.53
CA LEU A 66 12.83 2.44 -4.60
C LEU A 66 12.79 1.25 -3.62
N GLU A 67 11.59 0.82 -3.21
CA GLU A 67 11.39 -0.35 -2.36
C GLU A 67 10.94 -1.58 -3.18
N ASN A 68 11.23 -2.78 -2.65
CA ASN A 68 10.71 -4.04 -3.20
C ASN A 68 9.30 -4.30 -2.68
N VAL A 69 8.32 -4.21 -3.58
CA VAL A 69 6.89 -4.31 -3.25
C VAL A 69 6.31 -5.58 -3.89
N PRO A 70 5.30 -6.25 -3.28
CA PRO A 70 4.63 -7.39 -3.90
C PRO A 70 4.08 -7.06 -5.29
N LEU A 71 4.18 -8.01 -6.23
CA LEU A 71 3.64 -7.83 -7.59
C LEU A 71 2.14 -7.50 -7.63
N ALA A 72 1.38 -7.91 -6.62
CA ALA A 72 -0.04 -7.58 -6.49
C ALA A 72 -0.31 -6.07 -6.37
N ASN A 73 0.65 -5.30 -5.84
CA ASN A 73 0.53 -3.85 -5.66
C ASN A 73 1.23 -3.07 -6.79
N ARG A 74 1.44 -3.71 -7.94
CA ARG A 74 2.11 -3.11 -9.10
C ARG A 74 1.11 -2.38 -9.97
N LEU A 75 1.40 -1.13 -10.32
CA LEU A 75 0.73 -0.39 -11.38
C LEU A 75 1.70 -0.01 -12.49
N ILE A 76 1.19 -0.06 -13.72
CA ILE A 76 1.85 0.38 -14.94
C ILE A 76 0.78 1.12 -15.75
N MET A 77 1.12 2.30 -16.26
CA MET A 77 0.23 3.02 -17.17
C MET A 77 0.00 2.22 -18.45
N ALA A 78 -1.24 2.17 -18.90
CA ALA A 78 -1.70 1.42 -20.07
C ALA A 78 -0.90 1.84 -21.31
N GLN A 79 -0.70 3.15 -21.50
CA GLN A 79 0.13 3.66 -22.59
C GLN A 79 1.63 3.31 -22.45
N CYS A 80 2.13 3.11 -21.23
CA CYS A 80 3.54 2.80 -21.01
C CYS A 80 3.83 1.32 -21.26
N GLY A 81 3.04 0.42 -20.67
CA GLY A 81 3.16 -1.04 -20.82
C GLY A 81 4.46 -1.68 -20.32
N ARG A 82 5.50 -0.91 -19.98
CA ARG A 82 6.83 -1.40 -19.59
C ARG A 82 6.86 -1.83 -18.13
N PRO A 83 7.14 -3.11 -17.82
CA PRO A 83 7.28 -3.58 -16.44
C PRO A 83 8.42 -2.90 -15.67
N SER A 84 9.46 -2.44 -16.39
CA SER A 84 10.58 -1.70 -15.80
C SER A 84 10.19 -0.32 -15.27
N HIS A 85 9.05 0.23 -15.70
CA HIS A 85 8.51 1.53 -15.28
C HIS A 85 7.45 1.40 -14.18
N ALA A 86 7.24 0.18 -13.69
CA ALA A 86 6.23 -0.08 -12.69
C ALA A 86 6.48 0.71 -11.40
N SER A 87 5.38 1.16 -10.80
CA SER A 87 5.36 1.82 -9.51
C SER A 87 4.35 1.12 -8.63
N CYS A 88 4.53 1.18 -7.31
CA CYS A 88 3.49 0.67 -6.42
C CYS A 88 2.23 1.53 -6.50
N VAL A 89 1.08 0.93 -6.18
CA VAL A 89 -0.24 1.58 -6.21
C VAL A 89 -0.21 2.93 -5.47
N ASP A 90 0.33 2.95 -4.26
CA ASP A 90 0.31 4.13 -3.40
C ASP A 90 1.15 5.28 -3.97
N CYS A 91 2.35 4.97 -4.46
CA CYS A 91 3.23 5.97 -5.05
C CYS A 91 2.66 6.54 -6.34
N LEU A 92 2.14 5.71 -7.25
CA LEU A 92 1.61 6.20 -8.52
C LEU A 92 0.36 7.06 -8.31
N ARG A 93 -0.55 6.63 -7.43
CA ARG A 93 -1.74 7.40 -7.06
C ARG A 93 -1.37 8.75 -6.44
N THR A 94 -0.43 8.74 -5.50
CA THR A 94 0.02 9.97 -4.84
C THR A 94 0.69 10.91 -5.82
N TYR A 95 1.55 10.38 -6.70
CA TYR A 95 2.22 11.15 -7.74
C TYR A 95 1.21 11.86 -8.65
N LEU A 96 0.22 11.15 -9.20
CA LEU A 96 -0.78 11.74 -10.09
C LEU A 96 -1.67 12.74 -9.34
N ARG A 97 -2.09 12.41 -8.11
CA ARG A 97 -2.89 13.31 -7.28
C ARG A 97 -2.17 14.65 -7.05
N LEU A 98 -0.88 14.63 -6.70
CA LEU A 98 -0.11 15.84 -6.46
C LEU A 98 -0.03 16.72 -7.72
N ARG A 99 0.16 16.12 -8.91
CA ARG A 99 0.15 16.86 -10.18
C ARG A 99 -1.19 17.55 -10.44
N VAL A 100 -2.30 16.87 -10.14
CA VAL A 100 -3.63 17.48 -10.25
C VAL A 100 -3.82 18.60 -9.22
N GLU A 101 -3.37 18.41 -7.97
CA GLU A 101 -3.46 19.43 -6.93
C GLU A 101 -2.63 20.68 -7.25
N GLU A 102 -1.50 20.51 -7.93
CA GLU A 102 -0.63 21.58 -8.44
C GLU A 102 -1.11 22.20 -9.77
N ALA A 103 -2.29 21.81 -10.27
CA ALA A 103 -2.84 22.25 -11.56
C ALA A 103 -1.95 21.93 -12.79
N ARG A 104 -1.09 20.90 -12.70
CA ARG A 104 -0.20 20.41 -13.76
C ARG A 104 -0.83 19.26 -14.54
N VAL A 105 -2.03 19.48 -15.05
CA VAL A 105 -2.84 18.45 -15.72
C VAL A 105 -2.31 18.01 -17.08
N ASP A 106 -1.45 18.80 -17.70
CA ASP A 106 -0.72 18.48 -18.93
C ASP A 106 0.54 17.62 -18.69
N GLU A 107 0.88 17.37 -17.42
CA GLU A 107 2.04 16.59 -17.03
C GLU A 107 1.68 15.33 -16.25
N LEU A 108 0.53 14.72 -16.56
CA LEU A 108 0.11 13.43 -15.99
C LEU A 108 0.80 12.26 -16.70
N ARG A 109 2.13 12.29 -16.69
CA ARG A 109 3.01 11.36 -17.41
C ARG A 109 3.50 10.22 -16.54
N CYS A 110 4.07 9.20 -17.18
CA CYS A 110 4.84 8.17 -16.49
C CYS A 110 5.97 8.81 -15.64
N PRO A 111 6.20 8.37 -14.40
CA PRO A 111 7.30 8.87 -13.56
C PRO A 111 8.68 8.71 -14.19
N CYS A 112 8.84 7.73 -15.09
CA CYS A 112 10.08 7.49 -15.84
C CYS A 112 10.10 8.20 -17.21
N SER A 113 9.15 9.11 -17.47
CA SER A 113 9.12 9.87 -18.73
C SER A 113 10.43 10.64 -18.94
N GLY A 114 10.96 10.59 -20.18
CA GLY A 114 12.22 11.22 -20.57
C GLY A 114 13.50 10.44 -20.26
N SER A 115 13.46 9.41 -19.39
CA SER A 115 14.66 8.63 -19.04
C SER A 115 15.13 7.66 -20.14
N ASP A 116 14.18 7.04 -20.84
CA ASP A 116 14.42 6.02 -21.87
C ASP A 116 13.50 6.25 -23.09
N GLY A 117 13.19 7.51 -23.38
CA GLY A 117 12.26 7.88 -24.45
C GLY A 117 10.78 7.66 -24.10
N CYS A 118 10.44 7.42 -22.84
CA CYS A 118 9.05 7.32 -22.41
C CYS A 118 8.30 8.65 -22.47
N THR A 119 7.17 8.65 -23.15
CA THR A 119 6.23 9.78 -23.26
C THR A 119 4.80 9.35 -22.91
N ALA A 120 4.65 8.23 -22.19
CA ALA A 120 3.34 7.71 -21.83
C ALA A 120 2.61 8.65 -20.87
N GLU A 121 1.31 8.84 -21.11
CA GLU A 121 0.42 9.68 -20.33
C GLU A 121 -0.70 8.82 -19.71
N ALA A 122 -1.22 9.28 -18.56
CA ALA A 122 -2.35 8.66 -17.90
C ALA A 122 -3.60 8.82 -18.77
N THR A 123 -4.35 7.74 -18.99
CA THR A 123 -5.66 7.88 -19.64
C THR A 123 -6.71 8.37 -18.65
N GLU A 124 -7.82 8.92 -19.16
CA GLU A 124 -8.90 9.40 -18.30
C GLU A 124 -9.51 8.27 -17.45
N GLU A 125 -9.60 7.06 -18.02
CA GLU A 125 -10.10 5.88 -17.31
C GLU A 125 -9.18 5.48 -16.15
N GLU A 126 -7.86 5.57 -16.37
CA GLU A 126 -6.87 5.33 -15.32
C GLU A 126 -6.98 6.38 -14.22
N LEU A 127 -7.07 7.65 -14.58
CA LEU A 127 -7.24 8.74 -13.62
C LEU A 127 -8.51 8.57 -12.80
N LYS A 128 -9.63 8.20 -13.43
CA LYS A 128 -10.89 7.92 -12.75
C LYS A 128 -10.81 6.71 -11.81
N GLY A 129 -10.05 5.68 -12.18
CA GLY A 129 -9.86 4.47 -11.36
C GLY A 129 -8.85 4.63 -10.22
N TRP A 130 -7.92 5.58 -10.33
CA TRP A 130 -6.81 5.74 -9.40
C TRP A 130 -6.92 6.95 -8.47
N LEU A 131 -7.58 8.02 -8.92
CA LEU A 131 -7.80 9.21 -8.11
C LEU A 131 -9.10 9.09 -7.31
N SER A 132 -9.20 9.85 -6.22
CA SER A 132 -10.47 10.06 -5.54
C SER A 132 -11.40 10.91 -6.41
N GLU A 133 -12.71 10.81 -6.18
CA GLU A 133 -13.73 11.60 -6.87
C GLU A 133 -13.40 13.11 -6.85
N GLN A 134 -13.07 13.65 -5.67
CA GLN A 134 -12.68 15.05 -5.50
C GLN A 134 -11.43 15.44 -6.33
N ALA A 135 -10.44 14.57 -6.42
CA ALA A 135 -9.25 14.82 -7.22
C ALA A 135 -9.56 14.74 -8.72
N PHE A 136 -10.41 13.81 -9.14
CA PHE A 136 -10.84 13.70 -10.53
C PHE A 136 -11.70 14.91 -10.98
N GLU A 137 -12.57 15.43 -10.11
CA GLU A 137 -13.30 16.68 -10.37
C GLU A 137 -12.36 17.89 -10.52
N LYS A 138 -11.30 17.97 -9.69
CA LYS A 138 -10.25 18.99 -9.84
C LYS A 138 -9.56 18.86 -11.19
N PHE A 139 -9.19 17.64 -11.58
CA PHE A 139 -8.58 17.37 -12.89
C PHE A 139 -9.46 17.88 -14.03
N GLY A 140 -10.77 17.59 -14.01
CA GLY A 140 -11.71 18.10 -15.01
C GLY A 140 -11.76 19.62 -15.07
N ARG A 141 -11.83 20.29 -13.91
CA ARG A 141 -11.83 21.76 -13.85
C ARG A 141 -10.54 22.39 -14.40
N PHE A 142 -9.39 21.87 -13.97
CA PHE A 142 -8.08 22.35 -14.46
C PHE A 142 -7.91 22.09 -15.96
N SER A 143 -8.40 20.96 -16.46
CA SER A 143 -8.39 20.63 -17.89
C SER A 143 -9.23 21.63 -18.70
N CYS A 144 -10.42 21.98 -18.24
CA CYS A 144 -11.24 23.02 -18.89
C CYS A 144 -10.58 24.40 -18.88
N MET A 145 -9.98 24.83 -17.75
CA MET A 145 -9.26 26.12 -17.69
C MET A 145 -7.99 26.13 -18.54
N ARG A 146 -7.37 24.97 -18.77
CA ARG A 146 -6.22 24.84 -19.67
C ARG A 146 -6.66 24.93 -21.14
N ALA A 147 -7.81 24.33 -21.46
CA ALA A 147 -8.38 24.38 -22.81
C ALA A 147 -8.88 25.78 -23.20
N ASP A 148 -9.48 26.52 -22.25
CA ASP A 148 -9.91 27.90 -22.45
C ASP A 148 -9.22 28.87 -21.47
N PRO A 149 -8.24 29.68 -21.93
CA PRO A 149 -7.51 30.60 -21.09
C PRO A 149 -8.35 31.75 -20.54
N LYS A 150 -9.61 31.94 -20.97
CA LYS A 150 -10.55 32.92 -20.40
C LYS A 150 -11.31 32.36 -19.20
N LEU A 151 -11.43 31.03 -19.07
CA LEU A 151 -12.12 30.43 -17.93
C LEU A 151 -11.31 30.58 -16.64
N ARG A 152 -12.00 30.97 -15.57
CA ARG A 152 -11.44 31.03 -14.21
C ARG A 152 -12.40 30.36 -13.24
N ALA A 153 -11.85 29.72 -12.21
CA ALA A 153 -12.66 29.16 -11.13
C ALA A 153 -13.05 30.27 -10.14
N CYS A 154 -14.35 30.41 -9.87
CA CYS A 154 -14.85 31.33 -8.86
C CYS A 154 -14.39 30.90 -7.46
N PRO A 155 -13.77 31.77 -6.64
CA PRO A 155 -13.29 31.40 -5.31
C PRO A 155 -14.43 31.06 -4.32
N ALA A 156 -15.64 31.57 -4.56
CA ALA A 156 -16.78 31.35 -3.66
C ALA A 156 -17.48 30.00 -3.89
N CYS A 157 -17.59 29.55 -5.14
CA CYS A 157 -18.39 28.37 -5.49
C CYS A 157 -17.66 27.35 -6.39
N SER A 158 -16.41 27.58 -6.75
CA SER A 158 -15.58 26.71 -7.59
C SER A 158 -16.11 26.42 -9.00
N LYS A 159 -17.19 27.09 -9.43
CA LYS A 159 -17.70 27.03 -10.80
C LYS A 159 -16.75 27.74 -11.75
N LEU A 160 -16.65 27.24 -12.98
CA LEU A 160 -15.89 27.89 -14.04
C LEU A 160 -16.73 29.01 -14.65
N CYS A 161 -16.17 30.21 -14.70
CA CYS A 161 -16.79 31.41 -15.23
C CYS A 161 -15.87 32.05 -16.27
N SER A 162 -16.44 32.68 -17.29
CA SER A 162 -15.72 33.59 -18.19
C SER A 162 -16.05 35.03 -17.81
N PRO A 163 -15.09 35.84 -17.31
CA PRO A 163 -15.35 37.25 -17.07
C PRO A 163 -15.57 37.99 -18.39
N GLU A 164 -16.63 38.79 -18.49
CA GLU A 164 -16.84 39.69 -19.61
C GLU A 164 -16.06 40.98 -19.36
N VAL A 165 -15.06 41.27 -20.19
CA VAL A 165 -14.33 42.54 -20.12
C VAL A 165 -15.01 43.53 -21.04
N ARG A 166 -15.59 44.60 -20.48
CA ARG A 166 -16.12 45.71 -21.28
C ARG A 166 -14.97 46.50 -21.92
N GLY A 167 -15.28 47.23 -23.00
CA GLY A 167 -14.28 47.98 -23.79
C GLY A 167 -13.53 49.09 -23.03
N ASP A 168 -13.93 49.40 -21.79
CA ASP A 168 -13.27 50.29 -20.84
C ASP A 168 -12.25 49.57 -19.94
N GLY A 169 -12.08 48.26 -20.10
CA GLY A 169 -11.22 47.42 -19.26
C GLY A 169 -11.87 46.98 -17.95
N HIS A 170 -13.13 47.32 -17.70
CA HIS A 170 -13.83 46.89 -16.51
C HIS A 170 -14.31 45.44 -16.65
N VAL A 171 -13.98 44.60 -15.68
CA VAL A 171 -14.47 43.22 -15.59
C VAL A 171 -15.89 43.23 -15.06
N VAL A 172 -16.83 42.67 -15.81
CA VAL A 172 -18.21 42.41 -15.37
C VAL A 172 -18.29 40.94 -15.01
N ALA A 173 -18.68 40.66 -13.77
CA ALA A 173 -18.78 39.32 -13.20
C ALA A 173 -20.12 38.66 -13.56
#